data_AF-A0A935CTN2-F1
#
_entry.id   AF-A0A935CTN2-F1
#
_cell.length_a   1.000
_cell.length_b   1.000
_cell.length_c   1.000
_cell.angle_alpha   90.00
_cell.angle_beta   90.00
_cell.angle_gamma   90.00
#
_symmetry.space_group_name_H-M   'P 1'
#
loop_
_entity.id
_entity.type
_entity.pdbx_description
1 polymer ?
#
loop_
_entity_poly.entity_id
_entity_poly.type
_entity_poly.pdbx_seq_one_letter_code
_entity_poly.pdbx_strand_id
1 'polypeptide(L)'
;MVNISLFNHFVPLGSLLPTDRAELAKCSRVGVYQPGQIIFSRGETAQTVPFLVSGEVEVFERGQARVFRGNTPEARNALASGPAPRDDGNLLEDRADPAG
;
A
#
# COMPACT_ATOMS: atom_id res chain seq x y z
N MET A 1 7.47 -16.93 1.34
CA MET A 1 6.05 -16.62 1.62
C MET A 1 5.99 -15.81 2.90
N VAL A 2 5.21 -14.73 2.93
CA VAL A 2 5.09 -13.87 4.13
C VAL A 2 4.35 -14.63 5.23
N ASN A 3 4.75 -14.43 6.48
CA ASN A 3 4.02 -14.98 7.62
C ASN A 3 2.64 -14.32 7.71
N ILE A 4 1.57 -15.10 7.50
CA ILE A 4 0.18 -14.64 7.48
C ILE A 4 -0.21 -13.90 8.77
N SER A 5 0.36 -14.29 9.91
CA SER A 5 0.06 -13.66 11.20
C SER A 5 0.47 -12.19 11.26
N LEU A 6 1.40 -11.73 10.40
CA LEU A 6 1.80 -10.32 10.32
C LEU A 6 0.63 -9.39 9.97
N PHE A 7 -0.29 -9.86 9.12
CA PHE A 7 -1.43 -9.06 8.68
C PHE A 7 -2.37 -8.66 9.81
N ASN A 8 -2.40 -9.43 10.90
CA ASN A 8 -3.23 -9.12 12.08
C ASN A 8 -2.86 -7.79 12.75
N HIS A 9 -1.65 -7.28 12.49
CA HIS A 9 -1.18 -6.02 13.06
C HIS A 9 -1.49 -4.80 12.19
N PHE A 10 -1.98 -4.99 10.96
CA PHE A 10 -2.19 -3.94 9.99
C PHE A 10 -3.67 -3.69 9.70
N VAL A 11 -4.02 -2.43 9.49
CA VAL A 11 -5.37 -1.99 9.12
C VAL A 11 -5.39 -1.70 7.61
N PRO A 12 -6.34 -2.25 6.84
CA PRO A 12 -7.44 -3.15 7.23
C PRO A 12 -7.07 -4.65 7.17
N LEU A 13 -5.81 -5.02 6.94
CA LEU A 13 -5.44 -6.40 6.61
C LEU A 13 -5.81 -7.42 7.70
N GLY A 14 -5.84 -7.01 8.96
CA GLY A 14 -6.22 -7.88 10.08
C GLY A 14 -7.69 -8.30 10.07
N SER A 15 -8.58 -7.51 9.45
CA SER A 15 -10.00 -7.82 9.38
C SER A 15 -10.40 -8.70 8.18
N LEU A 16 -9.45 -9.00 7.30
CA LEU A 16 -9.70 -9.88 6.15
C LEU A 16 -10.06 -11.31 6.60
N LEU A 17 -10.78 -12.04 5.74
CA LEU A 17 -11.03 -13.46 6.00
C LEU A 17 -9.71 -14.24 6.00
N PRO A 18 -9.62 -15.37 6.73
CA PRO A 18 -8.41 -16.19 6.75
C PRO A 18 -7.92 -16.62 5.35
N THR A 19 -8.86 -16.93 4.44
CA THR A 19 -8.58 -17.28 3.04
C THR A 19 -7.97 -16.10 2.28
N ASP A 20 -8.54 -14.91 2.42
CA ASP A 20 -8.07 -13.71 1.73
C ASP A 20 -6.67 -13.31 2.20
N ARG A 21 -6.39 -13.45 3.50
CA ARG A 21 -5.03 -13.26 4.04
C ARG A 21 -4.04 -14.29 3.51
N ALA A 22 -4.47 -15.53 3.27
CA ALA A 22 -3.63 -16.57 2.70
C ALA A 22 -3.27 -16.24 1.24
N GLU A 23 -4.24 -15.79 0.43
CA GLU A 23 -3.97 -15.31 -0.93
C GLU A 23 -3.07 -14.07 -0.93
N LEU A 24 -3.34 -13.11 -0.03
CA LEU A 24 -2.49 -11.92 0.11
C LEU A 24 -1.05 -12.28 0.48
N ALA A 25 -0.82 -13.28 1.34
CA ALA A 25 0.54 -13.75 1.67
C ALA A 25 1.30 -14.28 0.46
N LYS A 26 0.63 -14.86 -0.55
CA LYS A 26 1.26 -15.35 -1.78
C LYS A 26 1.76 -14.22 -2.65
N CYS A 27 1.04 -13.10 -2.68
CA CYS A 27 1.38 -11.91 -3.48
C CYS A 27 2.21 -10.87 -2.70
N SER A 28 2.47 -11.09 -1.41
CA SER A 28 3.21 -10.16 -0.55
C SER A 28 4.70 -10.51 -0.48
N ARG A 29 5.51 -9.49 -0.17
CA ARG A 29 6.96 -9.65 0.10
C ARG A 29 7.38 -8.83 1.32
N VAL A 30 8.37 -9.32 2.06
CA VAL A 30 9.06 -8.55 3.09
C VAL A 30 10.35 -8.00 2.48
N GLY A 31 10.56 -6.69 2.58
CA GLY A 31 11.81 -6.03 2.22
C GLY A 31 12.57 -5.59 3.47
N VAL A 32 13.90 -5.68 3.43
CA VAL A 32 14.79 -5.13 4.45
C VAL A 32 15.61 -4.02 3.81
N TYR A 33 15.66 -2.87 4.47
CA TYR A 33 16.28 -1.66 3.96
C TYR A 33 17.30 -1.11 4.96
N GLN A 34 18.37 -0.52 4.44
CA GLN A 34 19.39 0.16 5.22
C GLN A 34 19.06 1.65 5.37
N PRO A 35 19.59 2.33 6.40
CA PRO A 35 19.44 3.78 6.55
C PRO A 35 19.85 4.53 5.28
N GLY A 36 19.04 5.50 4.87
CA GLY A 36 19.25 6.30 3.65
C GLY A 36 18.76 5.65 2.36
N GLN A 37 18.31 4.39 2.37
CA GLN A 37 17.68 3.79 1.19
C GLN A 37 16.26 4.30 0.97
N ILE A 38 15.94 4.63 -0.28
CA ILE A 38 14.58 4.98 -0.69
C ILE A 38 13.77 3.69 -0.88
N ILE A 39 12.68 3.55 -0.13
CA ILE A 39 11.79 2.37 -0.19
C ILE A 39 10.81 2.49 -1.37
N PHE A 40 10.26 3.68 -1.59
CA PHE A 40 9.35 4.02 -2.68
C PHE A 40 9.38 5.54 -2.93
N SER A 41 9.09 5.97 -4.15
CA SER A 41 8.99 7.39 -4.50
C SER A 41 7.55 7.80 -4.82
N ARG A 42 7.19 9.06 -4.55
CA ARG A 42 5.88 9.61 -4.92
C ARG A 42 5.73 9.64 -6.46
N GLY A 43 4.61 9.13 -6.96
CA GLY A 43 4.30 9.18 -8.39
C GLY A 43 4.91 8.06 -9.23
N GLU A 44 5.78 7.24 -8.65
CA GLU A 44 5.89 5.87 -9.15
C GLU A 44 4.52 5.22 -8.96
N THR A 45 4.01 4.56 -9.98
CA THR A 45 2.82 3.72 -9.87
C THR A 45 3.19 2.57 -8.96
N ALA A 46 3.13 2.81 -7.65
CA ALA A 46 3.48 1.83 -6.65
C ALA A 46 2.44 0.72 -6.80
N GLN A 47 2.82 -0.37 -7.47
CA GLN A 47 2.00 -1.58 -7.59
C GLN A 47 1.82 -2.28 -6.22
N THR A 48 2.45 -1.74 -5.17
CA THR A 48 2.48 -2.32 -3.84
C THR A 48 2.13 -1.29 -2.79
N VAL A 49 1.38 -1.70 -1.77
CA VAL A 49 1.06 -0.90 -0.59
C VAL A 49 2.02 -1.26 0.54
N PRO A 50 2.95 -0.37 0.94
CA PRO A 50 3.94 -0.67 1.96
C PRO A 50 3.38 -0.50 3.38
N PHE A 51 3.64 -1.49 4.23
CA PHE A 51 3.39 -1.46 5.67
C PHE A 51 4.70 -1.60 6.44
N LEU A 52 4.84 -0.87 7.55
CA LEU A 52 6.05 -0.92 8.38
C LEU A 52 5.96 -2.06 9.40
N VAL A 53 6.77 -3.11 9.21
CA VAL A 53 6.86 -4.23 10.16
C VAL A 53 7.67 -3.84 11.39
N SER A 54 8.85 -3.25 11.21
CA SER A 54 9.78 -2.90 12.28
C SER A 54 10.75 -1.81 11.85
N GLY A 55 11.36 -1.14 12.83
CA GLY A 55 12.33 -0.06 12.58
C GLY A 55 11.68 1.31 12.54
N GLU A 56 12.37 2.26 11.91
CA GLU A 56 11.93 3.65 11.76
C GLU A 56 12.08 4.06 10.30
N VAL A 57 11.08 4.76 9.77
CA VAL A 57 11.09 5.31 8.40
C VAL A 57 10.59 6.74 8.42
N GLU A 58 11.17 7.57 7.57
CA GLU A 58 10.72 8.92 7.33
C GLU A 58 9.96 8.96 6.00
N VAL A 59 8.72 9.43 6.03
CA VAL A 59 7.88 9.60 4.86
C VAL A 59 7.75 11.08 4.55
N PHE A 60 8.14 11.46 3.34
CA PHE A 60 8.02 12.83 2.85
C PHE A 60 6.75 12.97 2.01
N GLU A 61 5.78 13.72 2.52
CA GLU A 61 4.53 14.00 1.82
C GLU A 61 4.21 15.49 1.84
N ARG A 62 3.91 16.07 0.66
CA ARG A 62 3.50 17.48 0.50
C ARG A 62 4.43 18.50 1.19
N GLY A 63 5.73 18.22 1.20
CA GLY A 63 6.76 19.08 1.82
C GLY A 63 6.88 18.93 3.33
N GLN A 64 6.17 17.98 3.95
CA GLN A 64 6.31 17.63 5.35
C GLN A 64 6.92 16.25 5.49
N ALA A 65 7.83 16.11 6.44
CA ALA A 65 8.40 14.83 6.82
C ALA A 65 7.65 14.28 8.04
N ARG A 66 7.28 13.01 8.00
CA ARG A 66 6.64 12.31 9.12
C ARG A 66 7.40 11.02 9.41
N VAL A 67 7.76 10.84 10.68
CA VAL A 67 8.45 9.63 11.14
C VAL A 67 7.43 8.60 11.59
N PHE A 68 7.57 7.37 11.08
CA PHE A 68 6.81 6.20 11.50
C PHE A 68 7.74 5.21 12.20
N ARG A 69 7.29 4.69 13.34
CA ARG A 69 8.02 3.69 14.14
C ARG A 69 7.23 2.40 14.17
N GLY A 70 7.88 1.28 13.88
CA GLY A 70 7.26 -0.04 13.96
C GLY A 70 6.69 -0.31 15.36
N ASN A 71 5.68 -1.16 15.44
CA ASN A 71 4.96 -1.51 16.68
C ASN A 71 4.19 -0.35 17.36
N THR A 72 4.06 0.80 16.72
CA THR A 72 3.20 1.90 17.19
C THR A 72 1.80 1.84 16.53
N PRO A 73 0.76 2.41 17.17
CA PRO A 73 -0.56 2.50 16.54
C PRO A 73 -0.56 3.21 15.18
N GLU A 74 0.30 4.22 15.01
CA GLU A 74 0.40 5.02 13.78
C GLU A 74 0.95 4.19 12.61
N ALA A 75 1.80 3.20 12.88
CA ALA A 75 2.39 2.31 11.89
C ALA A 75 1.49 1.13 11.49
N ARG A 76 0.28 1.02 12.04
CA ARG A 76 -0.68 -0.03 11.63
C ARG A 76 -1.28 0.21 10.25
N ASN A 77 -1.29 1.46 9.79
CA ASN A 77 -1.80 1.82 8.48
C ASN A 77 -0.68 1.78 7.43
N ALA A 78 -1.06 1.79 6.16
CA ALA A 78 -0.11 1.90 5.06
C ALA A 78 0.73 3.19 5.18
N LEU A 79 2.02 3.09 4.85
CA LEU A 79 2.96 4.23 4.90
C LEU A 79 2.64 5.32 3.87
N ALA A 80 1.99 4.95 2.77
CA ALA A 80 1.49 5.87 1.77
C ALA A 80 0.10 5.41 1.34
N SER A 81 -0.90 6.27 1.54
CA SER A 81 -2.23 6.11 0.96
C SER A 81 -2.32 6.99 -0.29
N GLY A 82 -1.82 6.50 -1.42
CA GLY A 82 -2.20 7.04 -2.72
C GLY A 82 -3.60 6.53 -3.08
N PRO A 83 -4.40 7.27 -3.88
CA PRO A 83 -5.60 6.68 -4.47
C PRO A 83 -5.17 5.39 -5.18
N ALA A 84 -5.94 4.32 -4.99
CA ALA A 84 -5.85 3.16 -5.85
C ALA A 84 -5.81 3.65 -7.32
N PRO A 85 -5.16 2.94 -8.25
CA PRO A 85 -5.42 3.17 -9.66
C PRO A 85 -6.92 3.32 -9.79
N ARG A 86 -7.39 4.41 -10.39
CA ARG A 86 -8.77 4.43 -10.84
C ARG A 86 -8.88 3.14 -11.65
N ASP A 87 -9.75 2.23 -11.25
CA ASP A 87 -10.38 1.35 -12.22
C ASP A 87 -11.12 2.32 -13.15
N ASP A 88 -10.41 2.96 -14.07
CA ASP A 88 -10.97 3.40 -15.33
C ASP A 88 -11.20 2.13 -16.14
N GLY A 89 -12.13 1.31 -15.61
CA GLY A 89 -12.89 0.34 -16.35
C GLY A 89 -13.31 1.07 -17.60
N ASN A 90 -12.70 0.63 -18.70
CA ASN A 90 -12.90 1.13 -20.02
C ASN A 90 -14.41 1.06 -20.31
N LEU A 91 -15.15 2.13 -20.03
CA LEU A 91 -16.47 2.40 -20.56
C LEU A 91 -16.32 3.54 -21.56
N LEU A 92 -15.60 3.23 -22.63
CA LEU A 92 -15.73 3.89 -23.92
C LEU A 92 -16.62 3.01 -24.79
N GLU A 93 -17.88 2.88 -24.40
CA GLU A 93 -18.99 2.46 -25.28
C GLU A 93 -20.05 3.55 -25.09
N ASP A 94 -20.58 4.25 -26.09
CA ASP A 94 -20.66 3.95 -27.51
C ASP A 94 -20.73 5.29 -28.27
N ARG A 95 -20.25 5.30 -29.52
CA ARG A 95 -20.45 6.40 -30.46
C ARG A 95 -21.93 6.51 -30.78
N ALA A 96 -22.51 7.68 -30.57
CA ALA A 96 -23.58 8.17 -31.45
C ALA A 96 -23.52 9.71 -31.53
N ASP A 97 -22.76 10.21 -32.49
CA ASP A 97 -23.26 11.32 -33.31
C ASP A 97 -24.13 10.67 -34.41
N PRO A 98 -25.25 11.27 -34.86
CA PRO A 98 -25.19 12.63 -35.40
C PRO A 98 -26.46 13.52 -35.25
N ALA A 99 -26.20 14.82 -35.40
CA ALA A 99 -27.01 15.85 -36.07
C ALA A 99 -28.40 16.25 -35.53
N GLY A 100 -28.54 17.56 -35.33
CA GLY A 100 -29.80 18.30 -35.20
C GLY A 100 -29.53 19.78 -35.07
#